data_AF-B1C2K9-F1
#
_entry.id   AF-B1C2K9-F1
#
_cell.length_a   1.000
_cell.length_b   1.000
_cell.length_c   1.000
_cell.angle_alpha   90.00
_cell.angle_beta   90.00
_cell.angle_gamma   90.00
#
_symmetry.space_group_name_H-M   'P 1'
#
loop_
_entity.id
_entity.type
_entity.pdbx_description
1 polymer ?
#
loop_
_entity_poly.entity_id
_entity_poly.type
_entity_poly.pdbx_seq_one_letter_code
_entity_poly.pdbx_strand_id
1 'polypeptide(L)'
;MVLCQEKVPERFYSEKNDINNVASLKAACSNNNIHYKTMKKLMETNEYEIVSYFEDEKMTQRMARIEEKNKLVNEVKQMRNKGMSYTKISELLNSSRKTAKKYATDGFLFTIENISCHRTNSCEKYHTEIQNMVDNHYTIKEIYKHIVTKGYEGKYGNIKQTVAQIKKQDNFNIRLFYLASM
;
A
#
# COMPACT_ATOMS: atom_id res chain seq x y z
N MET A 1 6.94 -17.14 11.25
CA MET A 1 7.11 -15.73 11.67
C MET A 1 7.52 -14.97 10.42
N VAL A 2 6.63 -14.17 9.83
CA VAL A 2 6.87 -13.50 8.54
C VAL A 2 7.77 -12.30 8.78
N LEU A 3 9.00 -12.34 8.28
CA LEU A 3 9.86 -11.16 8.20
C LEU A 3 9.30 -10.26 7.08
N CYS A 4 8.63 -9.18 7.45
CA CYS A 4 8.31 -8.08 6.54
C CYS A 4 9.61 -7.62 5.87
N GLN A 5 9.70 -7.73 4.54
CA GLN A 5 10.84 -7.17 3.83
C GLN A 5 10.92 -5.67 4.10
N GLU A 6 12.10 -5.21 4.47
CA GLU A 6 12.39 -3.82 4.77
C GLU A 6 11.99 -2.90 3.59
N LYS A 7 11.34 -1.78 3.91
CA LYS A 7 10.88 -0.76 2.96
C LYS A 7 12.09 -0.11 2.25
N VAL A 8 11.88 0.48 1.08
CA VAL A 8 12.92 1.20 0.32
C VAL A 8 13.77 2.18 1.17
N PRO A 9 13.22 2.92 2.15
CA PRO A 9 14.01 3.78 3.03
C PRO A 9 14.96 2.99 3.93
N GLU A 10 14.52 1.86 4.48
CA GLU A 10 15.31 0.99 5.36
C GLU A 10 16.52 0.41 4.58
N ARG A 11 16.30 0.01 3.31
CA ARG A 11 17.37 -0.43 2.40
C ARG A 11 18.36 0.67 2.01
N PHE A 12 17.91 1.92 1.96
CA PHE A 12 18.78 3.06 1.66
C PHE A 12 19.70 3.38 2.84
N TYR A 13 19.19 3.31 4.07
CA TYR A 13 20.01 3.53 5.26
C TYR A 13 20.99 2.37 5.53
N SER A 14 20.62 1.11 5.24
CA SER A 14 21.56 -0.02 5.28
C SER A 14 22.70 0.14 4.26
N GLU A 15 22.36 0.55 3.03
CA GLU A 15 23.35 0.76 1.97
C GLU A 15 24.29 1.94 2.26
N LYS A 16 23.80 3.02 2.89
CA LYS A 16 24.63 4.14 3.35
C LYS A 16 25.66 3.69 4.40
N ASN A 17 25.28 2.77 5.29
CA ASN A 17 26.19 2.18 6.27
C ASN A 17 27.23 1.25 5.62
N ASP A 18 26.85 0.47 4.62
CA ASP A 18 27.77 -0.41 3.87
C ASP A 18 28.83 0.39 3.09
N ILE A 19 28.45 1.51 2.48
CA ILE A 19 29.36 2.41 1.76
C ILE A 19 30.36 3.07 2.72
N ASN A 20 29.91 3.47 3.92
CA ASN A 20 30.79 4.01 4.97
C ASN A 20 31.77 2.96 5.51
N ASN A 21 31.46 1.68 5.37
CA ASN A 21 32.29 0.53 5.74
C ASN A 21 33.16 -0.03 4.58
N VAL A 22 33.47 0.81 3.57
CA VAL A 22 34.39 0.53 2.45
C VAL A 22 33.87 -0.48 1.41
N ALA A 23 32.55 -0.56 1.20
CA ALA A 23 32.00 -1.21 0.00
C ALA A 23 32.00 -0.23 -1.20
N SER A 24 32.41 -0.70 -2.38
CA SER A 24 32.21 0.09 -3.61
C SER A 24 30.72 0.36 -3.83
N LEU A 25 30.35 1.57 -4.24
CA LEU A 25 28.95 1.99 -4.45
C LEU A 25 28.15 0.98 -5.30
N LYS A 26 28.80 0.39 -6.31
CA LYS A 26 28.18 -0.60 -7.20
C LYS A 26 27.89 -1.95 -6.50
N ALA A 27 28.76 -2.35 -5.58
CA ALA A 27 28.55 -3.54 -4.75
C ALA A 27 27.44 -3.29 -3.71
N ALA A 28 27.43 -2.13 -3.08
CA ALA A 28 26.40 -1.74 -2.11
C ALA A 28 25.00 -1.68 -2.76
N CYS A 29 24.87 -1.08 -3.95
CA CYS A 29 23.61 -1.05 -4.73
C CYS A 29 23.09 -2.45 -5.08
N SER A 30 24.01 -3.36 -5.40
CA SER A 30 23.66 -4.74 -5.77
C SER A 30 23.19 -5.53 -4.55
N ASN A 31 23.84 -5.35 -3.40
CA ASN A 31 23.51 -6.03 -2.14
C ASN A 31 22.18 -5.56 -1.55
N ASN A 32 21.88 -4.26 -1.64
CA ASN A 32 20.67 -3.67 -1.07
C ASN A 32 19.50 -3.56 -2.08
N ASN A 33 19.70 -4.05 -3.31
CA ASN A 33 18.71 -4.07 -4.39
C ASN A 33 18.12 -2.67 -4.68
N ILE A 34 19.00 -1.67 -4.76
CA ILE A 34 18.68 -0.29 -5.16
C ILE A 34 19.35 -0.02 -6.51
N HIS A 35 18.62 0.64 -7.41
CA HIS A 35 19.16 0.96 -8.72
C HIS A 35 20.25 2.04 -8.61
N TYR A 36 21.41 1.83 -9.22
CA TYR A 36 22.57 2.73 -9.14
C TYR A 36 22.24 4.21 -9.38
N LYS A 37 21.41 4.53 -10.37
CA LYS A 37 20.99 5.92 -10.65
C LYS A 37 20.16 6.53 -9.51
N THR A 38 19.34 5.71 -8.84
CA THR A 38 18.54 6.13 -7.69
C THR A 38 19.43 6.40 -6.50
N MET A 39 20.39 5.51 -6.23
CA MET A 39 21.36 5.71 -5.15
C MET A 39 22.24 6.95 -5.36
N LYS A 40 22.79 7.11 -6.58
CA LYS A 40 23.58 8.29 -6.94
C LYS A 40 22.80 9.59 -6.72
N LYS A 41 21.55 9.63 -7.18
CA LYS A 41 20.66 10.79 -6.96
C LYS A 41 20.44 11.07 -5.47
N LEU A 42 20.22 10.02 -4.66
CA LEU A 42 19.98 10.13 -3.23
C LEU A 42 21.23 10.54 -2.43
N MET A 43 22.42 10.16 -2.87
CA MET A 43 23.69 10.61 -2.26
C MET A 43 24.01 12.07 -2.58
N GLU A 44 23.54 12.57 -3.72
CA GLU A 44 23.68 13.97 -4.15
C GLU A 44 22.61 14.88 -3.53
N THR A 45 21.59 14.33 -2.88
CA THR A 45 20.52 15.09 -2.21
C THR A 45 20.87 15.40 -0.76
N ASN A 46 20.43 16.54 -0.25
CA ASN A 46 20.63 16.87 1.16
C ASN A 46 19.72 16.01 2.06
N GLU A 47 20.07 15.91 3.34
CA GLU A 47 19.38 15.04 4.30
C GLU A 47 17.87 15.32 4.40
N TYR A 48 17.45 16.58 4.26
CA TYR A 48 16.03 16.98 4.29
C TYR A 48 15.26 16.52 3.04
N GLU A 49 15.88 16.59 1.86
CA GLU A 49 15.30 16.15 0.59
C GLU A 49 15.22 14.61 0.49
N ILE A 50 16.17 13.90 1.10
CA ILE A 50 16.14 12.43 1.21
C ILE A 50 14.95 11.98 2.06
N VAL A 51 14.72 12.62 3.21
CA VAL A 51 13.57 12.34 4.08
C VAL A 51 12.26 12.57 3.31
N SER A 52 12.15 13.69 2.60
CA SER A 52 10.98 13.99 1.75
C SER A 52 10.80 13.01 0.58
N TYR A 53 11.87 12.51 -0.02
CA TYR A 53 11.80 11.54 -1.13
C TYR A 53 11.24 10.17 -0.70
N PHE A 54 11.48 9.79 0.56
CA PHE A 54 11.03 8.52 1.13
C PHE A 54 9.68 8.60 1.85
N GLU A 55 9.21 9.80 2.14
CA GLU A 55 7.83 10.02 2.55
C GLU A 55 6.90 9.69 1.37
N ASP A 56 6.16 8.58 1.45
CA ASP A 56 5.03 8.35 0.57
C ASP A 56 3.97 9.40 0.93
N GLU A 57 4.02 10.54 0.24
CA GLU A 57 3.13 11.69 0.45
C GLU A 57 1.66 11.25 0.55
N LYS A 58 1.27 10.22 -0.21
CA LYS A 58 -0.09 9.66 -0.17
C LYS A 58 -0.35 8.89 1.11
N MET A 59 0.64 8.15 1.62
CA MET A 59 0.56 7.48 2.93
C MET A 59 0.53 8.51 4.07
N THR A 60 1.36 9.55 4.01
CA THR A 60 1.37 10.65 4.99
C THR A 60 0.03 11.38 5.01
N GLN A 61 -0.48 11.78 3.84
CA GLN A 61 -1.82 12.38 3.72
C GLN A 61 -2.92 11.42 4.21
N ARG A 62 -2.79 10.11 3.94
CA ARG A 62 -3.74 9.11 4.44
C ARG A 62 -3.71 9.07 5.96
N MET A 63 -2.53 8.99 6.60
CA MET A 63 -2.36 9.01 8.05
C MET A 63 -2.92 10.27 8.69
N ALA A 64 -2.63 11.45 8.13
CA ALA A 64 -3.18 12.72 8.61
C ALA A 64 -4.72 12.71 8.62
N ARG A 65 -5.36 12.20 7.56
CA ARG A 65 -6.83 12.06 7.49
C ARG A 65 -7.37 11.05 8.50
N ILE A 66 -6.66 9.96 8.78
CA ILE A 66 -7.06 8.98 9.81
C ILE A 66 -7.03 9.66 11.18
N GLU A 67 -5.95 10.37 11.48
CA GLU A 67 -5.76 11.07 12.74
C GLU A 67 -6.84 12.13 12.97
N GLU A 68 -7.14 12.95 11.96
CA GLU A 68 -8.20 13.96 12.02
C GLU A 68 -9.58 13.32 12.32
N LYS A 69 -9.92 12.22 11.66
CA LYS A 69 -11.17 11.49 11.97
C LYS A 69 -11.18 10.90 13.37
N ASN A 70 -10.03 10.42 13.86
CA ASN A 70 -9.92 9.89 15.21
C ASN A 70 -10.01 11.00 16.28
N LYS A 71 -9.61 12.23 15.98
CA LYS A 71 -9.87 13.40 16.85
C LYS A 71 -11.38 13.59 17.04
N LEU A 72 -12.17 13.56 15.96
CA LEU A 72 -13.63 13.62 16.04
C LEU A 72 -14.25 12.46 16.84
N VAL A 73 -13.74 11.24 16.66
CA VAL A 73 -14.19 10.06 17.44
C VAL A 73 -13.94 10.29 18.94
N ASN A 74 -12.75 10.76 19.30
CA ASN A 74 -12.39 11.04 20.68
C ASN A 74 -13.24 12.16 21.28
N GLU A 75 -13.52 13.22 20.53
CA GLU A 75 -14.40 14.30 20.96
C GLU A 75 -15.83 13.81 21.23
N VAL A 76 -16.39 12.99 20.34
CA VAL A 76 -17.71 12.36 20.57
C VAL A 76 -17.71 11.51 21.84
N LYS A 77 -16.67 10.69 22.06
CA LYS A 77 -16.55 9.86 23.27
C LYS A 77 -16.47 10.73 24.53
N GLN A 78 -15.69 11.80 24.51
CA GLN A 78 -15.60 12.74 25.64
C GLN A 78 -16.95 13.42 25.93
N MET A 79 -17.65 13.91 24.90
CA MET A 79 -18.97 14.51 25.06
C MET A 79 -19.98 13.48 25.61
N ARG A 80 -19.89 12.22 25.18
CA ARG A 80 -20.77 11.17 25.67
C ARG A 80 -20.48 10.81 27.12
N ASN A 81 -19.21 10.74 27.51
CA ASN A 81 -18.78 10.52 28.90
C ASN A 81 -19.24 11.64 29.83
N LYS A 82 -19.41 12.86 29.31
CA LYS A 82 -20.04 13.99 30.04
C LYS A 82 -21.57 13.90 30.13
N GLY A 83 -22.18 12.80 29.68
CA GLY A 83 -23.62 12.57 29.75
C GLY A 83 -24.43 13.17 28.59
N MET A 84 -23.78 13.75 27.58
CA MET A 84 -24.49 14.41 26.48
C MET A 84 -25.25 13.42 25.59
N SER A 85 -26.47 13.79 25.15
CA SER A 85 -27.27 12.95 24.25
C SER A 85 -26.70 12.94 22.83
N TYR A 86 -26.94 11.85 22.07
CA TYR A 86 -26.47 11.76 20.69
C TYR A 86 -27.05 12.84 19.78
N THR A 87 -28.26 13.32 20.06
CA THR A 87 -28.89 14.44 19.32
C THR A 87 -28.09 15.72 19.52
N LYS A 88 -27.76 16.06 20.77
CA LYS A 88 -26.99 17.26 21.10
C LYS A 88 -25.55 17.19 20.55
N ILE A 89 -24.92 16.02 20.60
CA ILE A 89 -23.59 15.81 19.98
C ILE A 89 -23.67 15.98 18.45
N SER A 90 -24.71 15.43 17.82
CA SER A 90 -24.96 15.53 16.38
C SER A 90 -25.12 16.98 15.91
N GLU A 91 -25.87 17.78 16.66
CA GLU A 91 -26.05 19.22 16.41
C GLU A 91 -24.73 20.01 16.57
N LEU A 92 -24.01 19.78 17.68
CA LEU A 92 -22.76 20.50 17.96
C LEU A 92 -21.64 20.19 16.96
N LEU A 93 -21.52 18.93 16.54
CA LEU A 93 -20.46 18.47 15.63
C LEU A 93 -20.89 18.46 14.17
N ASN A 94 -22.08 18.99 13.85
CA ASN A 94 -22.67 18.98 12.51
C ASN A 94 -22.54 17.60 11.82
N SER A 95 -22.86 16.54 12.57
CA SER A 95 -22.76 15.15 12.12
C SER A 95 -24.10 14.46 12.24
N SER A 96 -24.30 13.32 11.58
CA SER A 96 -25.56 12.59 11.76
C SER A 96 -25.62 11.90 13.13
N ARG A 97 -26.83 11.77 13.70
CA ARG A 97 -27.04 10.99 14.94
C ARG A 97 -26.51 9.55 14.83
N LYS A 98 -26.60 8.94 13.63
CA LYS A 98 -26.04 7.59 13.37
C LYS A 98 -24.51 7.60 13.50
N THR A 99 -23.84 8.63 12.99
CA THR A 99 -22.39 8.83 13.10
C THR A 99 -21.98 9.04 14.55
N ALA A 100 -22.67 9.91 15.29
CA ALA A 100 -22.40 10.13 16.71
C ALA A 100 -22.52 8.83 17.53
N LYS A 101 -23.56 8.02 17.26
CA LYS A 101 -23.73 6.71 17.90
C LYS A 101 -22.59 5.74 17.54
N LYS A 102 -22.19 5.69 16.27
CA LYS A 102 -21.07 4.86 15.79
C LYS A 102 -19.76 5.26 16.48
N TYR A 103 -19.46 6.54 16.55
CA TYR A 103 -18.20 7.04 17.10
C TYR A 103 -18.10 6.88 18.62
N ALA A 104 -19.23 6.95 19.31
CA ALA A 104 -19.32 6.69 20.74
C ALA A 104 -19.23 5.19 21.11
N THR A 105 -19.16 4.28 20.12
CA THR A 105 -19.03 2.85 20.41
C THR A 105 -17.64 2.55 20.97
N ASP A 106 -17.58 1.77 22.05
CA ASP A 106 -16.32 1.38 22.67
C ASP A 106 -15.42 0.62 21.68
N GLY A 107 -14.13 0.89 21.73
CA GLY A 107 -13.15 0.32 20.81
C GLY A 107 -13.23 0.83 19.36
N PHE A 108 -14.22 1.66 18.99
CA PHE A 108 -14.27 2.20 17.64
C PHE A 108 -13.10 3.18 17.39
N LEU A 109 -12.36 2.94 16.31
CA LEU A 109 -11.27 3.78 15.81
C LEU A 109 -11.20 3.60 14.29
N PHE A 110 -10.88 4.69 13.58
CA PHE A 110 -10.50 4.56 12.17
C PHE A 110 -9.09 3.97 12.06
N THR A 111 -8.98 2.91 11.28
CA THR A 111 -7.72 2.26 10.90
C THR A 111 -7.50 2.38 9.39
N ILE A 112 -6.30 2.04 8.92
CA ILE A 112 -5.97 1.99 7.49
C ILE A 112 -6.98 1.13 6.73
N GLU A 113 -7.26 -0.06 7.26
CA GLU A 113 -8.13 -1.08 6.68
C GLU A 113 -9.58 -0.59 6.57
N ASN A 114 -10.08 0.06 7.62
CA ASN A 114 -11.47 0.54 7.69
C ASN A 114 -11.74 1.80 6.84
N ILE A 115 -10.68 2.47 6.37
CA ILE A 115 -10.78 3.63 5.46
C ILE A 115 -10.59 3.22 3.99
N SER A 116 -9.97 2.08 3.72
CA SER A 116 -9.86 1.58 2.34
C SER A 116 -11.23 1.20 1.80
N CYS A 117 -11.67 1.91 0.76
CA CYS A 117 -12.72 1.42 -0.11
C CYS A 117 -12.06 0.45 -1.10
N HIS A 118 -12.21 -0.85 -0.87
CA HIS A 118 -11.87 -1.84 -1.89
C HIS A 118 -12.96 -1.79 -2.96
N ARG A 119 -12.61 -1.23 -4.13
CA ARG A 119 -13.46 -1.37 -5.31
C ARG A 119 -13.37 -2.82 -5.76
N THR A 120 -14.53 -3.47 -5.89
CA THR A 120 -14.63 -4.76 -6.55
C THR A 120 -14.09 -4.62 -7.98
N ASN A 121 -13.03 -5.36 -8.29
CA ASN A 121 -12.45 -5.34 -9.62
C ASN A 121 -13.25 -6.33 -10.48
N SER A 122 -13.86 -5.88 -11.57
CA SER A 122 -14.59 -6.78 -12.48
C SER A 122 -13.71 -7.90 -13.06
N CYS A 123 -12.39 -7.71 -13.04
CA CYS A 123 -11.37 -8.70 -13.43
C CYS A 123 -11.20 -9.84 -12.41
N GLU A 124 -11.62 -9.64 -11.15
CA GLU A 124 -11.37 -10.57 -10.03
C GLU A 124 -11.97 -11.95 -10.29
N LYS A 125 -13.14 -12.02 -10.94
CA LYS A 125 -13.78 -13.28 -11.37
C LYS A 125 -12.91 -14.13 -12.29
N TYR A 126 -12.03 -13.51 -13.07
CA TYR A 126 -11.18 -14.17 -14.05
C TYR A 126 -9.74 -14.33 -13.57
N HIS A 127 -9.43 -14.02 -12.31
CA HIS A 127 -8.06 -13.93 -11.81
C HIS A 127 -7.29 -15.26 -11.96
N THR A 128 -7.86 -16.38 -11.53
CA THR A 128 -7.24 -17.72 -11.65
C THR A 128 -6.99 -18.10 -13.10
N GLU A 129 -7.89 -17.73 -14.00
CA GLU A 129 -7.75 -18.03 -15.42
C GLU A 129 -6.64 -17.18 -16.07
N ILE A 130 -6.59 -15.89 -15.71
CA ILE A 130 -5.51 -15.00 -16.15
C ILE A 130 -4.17 -15.51 -15.65
N GLN A 131 -4.07 -15.97 -14.39
CA GLN A 131 -2.86 -16.57 -13.83
C GLN A 131 -2.40 -17.77 -14.68
N ASN A 132 -3.29 -18.74 -14.91
CA ASN A 132 -2.98 -19.91 -15.72
C ASN A 132 -2.49 -19.52 -17.13
N MET A 133 -3.11 -18.53 -17.77
CA MET A 133 -2.68 -18.08 -19.09
C MET A 133 -1.32 -17.35 -19.04
N VAL A 134 -1.02 -16.62 -17.97
CA VAL A 134 0.30 -16.00 -17.76
C VAL A 134 1.38 -17.07 -17.60
N ASP A 135 1.09 -18.12 -16.81
CA ASP A 135 1.99 -19.25 -16.60
C ASP A 135 2.26 -20.01 -17.90
N ASN A 136 1.25 -20.11 -18.78
CA ASN A 136 1.35 -20.66 -20.13
C ASN A 136 1.87 -19.67 -21.19
N HIS A 137 2.49 -18.55 -20.78
CA HIS A 137 3.15 -17.58 -21.65
C HIS A 137 2.26 -16.89 -22.71
N TYR A 138 0.95 -16.82 -22.50
CA TYR A 138 0.07 -16.07 -23.40
C TYR A 138 0.36 -14.56 -23.35
N THR A 139 0.16 -13.89 -24.47
CA THR A 139 0.24 -12.43 -24.55
C THR A 139 -0.98 -11.78 -23.90
N ILE A 140 -0.82 -10.54 -23.40
CA ILE A 140 -1.92 -9.78 -22.78
C ILE A 140 -3.11 -9.60 -23.77
N LYS A 141 -2.82 -9.50 -25.07
CA LYS A 141 -3.83 -9.40 -26.12
C LYS A 141 -4.65 -10.67 -26.26
N GLU A 142 -4.02 -11.83 -26.20
CA GLU A 142 -4.69 -13.14 -26.24
C GLU A 142 -5.51 -13.38 -24.98
N ILE A 143 -4.93 -13.08 -23.82
CA ILE A 143 -5.63 -13.12 -22.53
C ILE A 143 -6.90 -12.28 -22.64
N TYR A 144 -6.80 -11.00 -22.99
CA TYR A 144 -7.96 -10.11 -23.09
C TYR A 144 -9.04 -10.64 -24.03
N LYS A 145 -8.67 -11.12 -25.23
CA LYS A 145 -9.66 -11.69 -26.16
C LYS A 145 -10.38 -12.88 -25.54
N HIS A 146 -9.63 -13.78 -24.90
CA HIS A 146 -10.18 -14.99 -24.28
C HIS A 146 -11.19 -14.66 -23.18
N ILE A 147 -10.85 -13.79 -22.23
CA ILE A 147 -11.79 -13.41 -21.16
C ILE A 147 -12.99 -12.59 -21.67
N VAL A 148 -12.83 -11.78 -22.72
CA VAL A 148 -13.99 -11.11 -23.37
C VAL A 148 -14.97 -12.14 -23.94
N THR A 149 -14.49 -13.21 -24.58
CA THR A 149 -15.38 -14.29 -25.07
C THR A 149 -16.14 -15.00 -23.95
N LYS A 150 -15.63 -14.96 -22.72
CA LYS A 150 -16.28 -15.51 -21.53
C LYS A 150 -17.23 -14.54 -20.81
N GLY A 151 -17.45 -13.35 -21.37
CA GLY A 151 -18.36 -12.35 -20.83
C GLY A 151 -17.67 -11.28 -19.96
N TYR A 152 -16.38 -11.02 -20.18
CA TYR A 152 -15.72 -9.85 -19.57
C TYR A 152 -16.08 -8.56 -20.34
N GLU A 153 -16.70 -7.61 -19.65
CA GLU A 153 -17.11 -6.31 -20.22
C GLU A 153 -16.16 -5.15 -19.85
N GLY A 154 -15.08 -5.43 -19.12
CA GLY A 154 -14.15 -4.41 -18.67
C GLY A 154 -13.13 -4.00 -19.73
N LYS A 155 -12.33 -2.98 -19.41
CA LYS A 155 -11.33 -2.43 -20.34
C LYS A 155 -10.06 -3.28 -20.38
N TYR A 156 -9.41 -3.33 -21.54
CA TYR A 156 -8.08 -3.92 -21.73
C TYR A 156 -7.04 -3.50 -20.68
N GLY A 157 -7.07 -2.22 -20.27
CA GLY A 157 -6.16 -1.68 -19.27
C GLY A 157 -6.23 -2.40 -17.91
N ASN A 158 -7.40 -2.89 -17.51
CA ASN A 158 -7.56 -3.61 -16.25
C ASN A 158 -6.85 -4.96 -16.30
N ILE A 159 -6.95 -5.67 -17.42
CA ILE A 159 -6.26 -6.95 -17.65
C ILE A 159 -4.75 -6.74 -17.68
N LYS A 160 -4.29 -5.69 -18.37
CA LYS A 160 -2.87 -5.32 -18.39
C LYS A 160 -2.33 -5.09 -16.98
N GLN A 161 -3.08 -4.39 -16.12
CA GLN A 161 -2.70 -4.16 -14.73
C GLN A 161 -2.68 -5.45 -13.92
N THR A 162 -3.69 -6.31 -14.04
CA THR A 162 -3.75 -7.61 -13.35
C THR A 162 -2.58 -8.51 -13.75
N VAL A 163 -2.27 -8.63 -15.04
CA VAL A 163 -1.11 -9.41 -15.52
C VAL A 163 0.20 -8.84 -14.98
N ALA A 164 0.36 -7.52 -14.90
CA ALA A 164 1.55 -6.90 -14.34
C ALA A 164 1.71 -7.19 -12.83
N GLN A 165 0.60 -7.22 -12.08
CA GLN A 165 0.60 -7.58 -10.66
C GLN A 165 1.00 -9.04 -10.44
N ILE A 166 0.41 -9.96 -11.21
CA ILE A 166 0.74 -11.39 -11.20
C ILE A 166 2.24 -11.60 -11.43
N LYS A 167 2.79 -11.05 -12.52
CA LYS A 167 4.22 -11.19 -12.83
C LYS A 167 5.12 -10.59 -11.76
N LYS A 168 4.68 -9.53 -11.09
CA LYS A 168 5.43 -8.92 -9.98
C LYS A 168 5.46 -9.85 -8.76
N GLN A 169 4.35 -10.54 -8.50
CA GLN A 169 4.21 -11.49 -7.40
C GLN A 169 4.99 -12.79 -7.66
N ASP A 170 4.97 -13.31 -8.89
CA ASP A 170 5.75 -14.51 -9.26
C ASP A 170 7.25 -14.27 -9.14
N ASN A 171 7.73 -13.12 -9.63
CA ASN A 171 9.13 -12.72 -9.47
C ASN A 171 9.54 -12.56 -8.00
N PHE A 172 8.60 -12.15 -7.14
CA PHE A 172 8.83 -12.05 -5.69
C PHE A 172 8.92 -13.44 -5.04
N ASN A 173 8.02 -14.36 -5.40
CA ASN A 173 8.00 -15.73 -4.86
C ASN A 173 9.24 -16.53 -5.27
N ILE A 174 9.65 -16.43 -6.54
CA ILE A 174 10.88 -17.02 -7.05
C ILE A 174 12.07 -16.51 -6.23
N ARG A 175 12.13 -15.20 -5.98
CA ARG A 175 13.23 -14.58 -5.22
C ARG A 175 13.27 -14.99 -3.75
N LEU A 176 12.12 -15.19 -3.12
CA LEU A 176 12.04 -15.72 -1.75
C LEU A 176 12.50 -17.18 -1.67
N PHE A 177 12.16 -18.01 -2.66
CA PHE A 177 12.57 -19.41 -2.72
C PHE A 177 14.10 -19.55 -2.80
N TYR A 178 14.75 -18.71 -3.62
CA TYR A 178 16.22 -18.68 -3.71
C TYR A 178 16.91 -18.19 -2.44
N LEU A 179 16.33 -17.22 -1.73
CA LEU A 179 16.90 -16.70 -0.47
C LEU A 179 16.73 -17.66 0.72
N ALA A 180 15.71 -18.53 0.69
CA ALA A 180 15.48 -19.54 1.74
C ALA A 180 16.25 -20.85 1.51
N SER A 181 16.87 -21.01 0.33
CA SER A 181 17.64 -22.20 -0.06
C SER A 181 19.16 -21.99 0.02
N MET A 182 19.61 -20.82 0.48
CA MET A 182 20.99 -20.47 0.81
C MET A 182 21.15 -20.41 2.33
#